data_AF-A0AAE3UE95-F1
#
_entry.id   AF-A0AAE3UE95-F1
#
_cell.length_a   1.000
_cell.length_b   1.000
_cell.length_c   1.000
_cell.angle_alpha   90.00
_cell.angle_beta   90.00
_cell.angle_gamma   90.00
#
_symmetry.space_group_name_H-M   'P 1'
#
loop_
_entity.id
_entity.type
_entity.pdbx_description
1 polymer ?
#
loop_
_entity_poly.entity_id
_entity_poly.type
_entity_poly.pdbx_seq_one_letter_code
_entity_poly.pdbx_strand_id
1 'polypeptide(L)'
;MIHSETSQTTVSKDIQPADCKNCGNLVTETFCGHCGQRQLQPRLTIKELLSLAYESLVDFDRGFLFTTTKMFTRPQGVIADYITGRRIIYTNPIKYLLLWLGISTFIGFSILDMDAFTQKMTEQVQTQKPVFKNKKQQEKYQTANARVQQFQQFITQNPQFMYAILIPILALGSSVFFRKQGYTYAEHLLMNTYTMAQSALFSIPGYLLYLYFPTHFIIDSVLSTSIAAIYYSVVGALFFYRKSYFASAFKSLINYVIAYMLFFLLAGIVGFIYGALLMQ
;
A
#
# COMPACT_ATOMS: atom_id res chain seq x y z
N MET A 1 19.52 9.41 -49.76
CA MET A 1 18.76 10.63 -49.39
C MET A 1 17.83 10.26 -48.26
N ILE A 2 17.87 11.07 -47.21
CA ILE A 2 17.50 10.77 -45.83
C ILE A 2 15.96 10.75 -45.69
N HIS A 3 15.43 9.68 -45.11
CA HIS A 3 14.05 9.61 -44.62
C HIS A 3 13.90 10.58 -43.44
N SER A 4 13.04 11.58 -43.59
CA SER A 4 12.63 12.45 -42.49
C SER A 4 11.45 11.79 -41.78
N GLU A 5 11.72 11.28 -40.57
CA GLU A 5 10.69 10.84 -39.63
C GLU A 5 9.94 12.05 -39.08
N THR A 6 8.63 12.09 -39.35
CA THR A 6 7.69 12.99 -38.70
C THR A 6 7.54 12.61 -37.23
N SER A 7 8.30 13.28 -36.35
CA SER A 7 8.08 13.25 -34.91
C SER A 7 6.73 13.89 -34.59
N GLN A 8 5.79 13.06 -34.12
CA GLN A 8 4.50 13.49 -33.63
C GLN A 8 4.69 14.32 -32.36
N THR A 9 4.59 15.64 -32.52
CA THR A 9 4.50 16.59 -31.42
C THR A 9 3.18 16.37 -30.70
N THR A 10 3.25 15.78 -29.51
CA THR A 10 2.13 15.73 -28.58
C THR A 10 1.76 17.17 -28.19
N VAL A 11 0.47 17.49 -28.35
CA VAL A 11 -0.14 18.79 -28.07
C VAL A 11 0.21 19.22 -26.63
N SER A 12 1.14 20.17 -26.48
CA SER A 12 1.46 20.79 -25.20
C SER A 12 0.28 21.64 -24.76
N LYS A 13 -0.40 21.20 -23.70
CA LYS A 13 -1.38 22.00 -22.98
C LYS A 13 -0.69 23.28 -22.50
N ASP A 14 -1.09 24.46 -23.00
CA ASP A 14 -0.44 25.75 -22.73
C ASP A 14 -0.08 25.91 -21.25
N ILE A 15 1.22 25.88 -20.96
CA ILE A 15 1.75 25.92 -19.61
C ILE A 15 1.89 27.39 -19.23
N GLN A 16 0.99 27.86 -18.36
CA GLN A 16 1.05 29.24 -17.86
C GLN A 16 2.29 29.41 -16.96
N PRO A 17 3.08 30.49 -17.13
CA PRO A 17 4.24 30.74 -16.27
C PRO A 17 3.86 30.77 -14.80
N ALA A 18 4.60 30.04 -13.96
CA ALA A 18 4.36 30.01 -12.52
C ALA A 18 5.64 29.75 -11.73
N ASP A 19 5.65 30.18 -10.46
CA ASP A 19 6.78 29.91 -9.58
C ASP A 19 6.86 28.42 -9.20
N CYS A 20 8.07 27.87 -9.30
CA CYS A 20 8.37 26.50 -8.92
C CYS A 20 8.07 26.29 -7.43
N LYS A 21 7.19 25.35 -7.10
CA LYS A 21 6.84 25.02 -5.70
C LYS A 21 8.01 24.50 -4.88
N ASN A 22 9.07 24.02 -5.53
CA ASN A 22 10.26 23.50 -4.87
C ASN A 22 11.32 24.59 -4.60
N CYS A 23 11.76 25.32 -5.64
CA CYS A 23 12.89 26.27 -5.53
C CYS A 23 12.50 27.74 -5.72
N GLY A 24 11.25 28.05 -6.07
CA GLY A 24 10.76 29.41 -6.28
C GLY A 24 11.13 30.05 -7.62
N ASN A 25 11.96 29.42 -8.46
CA ASN A 25 12.28 29.96 -9.79
C ASN A 25 11.06 29.95 -10.71
N LEU A 26 10.96 30.96 -11.58
CA LEU A 26 9.94 31.04 -12.62
C LEU A 26 10.08 29.85 -13.59
N VAL A 27 8.98 29.15 -13.83
CA VAL A 27 8.92 28.00 -14.75
C VAL A 27 8.02 28.38 -15.92
N THR A 28 8.57 28.29 -17.12
CA THR A 28 7.89 28.54 -18.40
C THR A 28 7.68 27.26 -19.22
N GLU A 29 8.21 26.13 -18.75
CA GLU A 29 8.20 24.82 -19.41
C GLU A 29 7.55 23.75 -18.53
N THR A 30 7.42 22.52 -19.03
CA THR A 30 6.87 21.39 -18.25
C THR A 30 7.70 21.08 -17.01
N PHE A 31 9.01 21.35 -17.02
CA PHE A 31 9.92 21.08 -15.91
C PHE A 31 10.73 22.33 -15.56
N CYS A 32 11.01 22.52 -14.27
CA CYS A 32 11.87 23.61 -13.81
C CYS A 32 13.33 23.37 -14.23
N GLY A 33 13.90 24.25 -15.05
CA GLY A 33 15.30 24.15 -15.48
C GLY A 33 16.34 24.22 -14.34
N HIS A 34 15.98 24.76 -13.18
CA HIS A 34 16.89 24.85 -12.03
C HIS A 34 16.90 23.61 -11.13
N CYS A 35 15.73 23.01 -10.88
CA CYS A 35 15.64 21.90 -9.91
C CYS A 35 15.00 20.62 -10.47
N GLY A 36 14.55 20.61 -11.73
CA GLY A 36 13.90 19.49 -12.39
C GLY A 36 12.43 19.23 -12.00
N GLN A 37 11.83 20.06 -11.14
CA GLN A 37 10.45 19.85 -10.66
C GLN A 37 9.46 20.03 -11.81
N ARG A 38 8.63 19.02 -12.07
CA ARG A 38 7.52 19.13 -13.03
C ARG A 38 6.51 20.17 -12.56
N GLN A 39 6.04 21.02 -13.48
CA GLN A 39 4.97 21.95 -13.25
C GLN A 39 3.63 21.20 -13.26
N LEU A 40 2.97 21.19 -12.11
CA LEU A 40 1.76 20.40 -11.87
C LEU A 40 0.63 21.30 -11.38
N GLN A 41 -0.60 20.79 -11.47
CA GLN A 41 -1.76 21.53 -10.98
C GLN A 41 -1.67 21.81 -9.47
N PRO A 42 -2.23 22.94 -9.00
CA PRO A 42 -2.12 23.37 -7.60
C PRO A 42 -2.84 22.45 -6.61
N ARG A 43 -3.82 21.64 -7.05
CA ARG A 43 -4.47 20.63 -6.21
C ARG A 43 -4.11 19.23 -6.65
N LEU A 44 -3.80 18.38 -5.68
CA LEU A 44 -3.52 16.96 -5.89
C LEU A 44 -4.82 16.23 -6.26
N THR A 45 -4.77 15.44 -7.33
CA THR A 45 -5.88 14.59 -7.76
C THR A 45 -5.42 13.13 -7.85
N ILE A 46 -6.36 12.19 -7.84
CA ILE A 46 -6.03 10.75 -8.00
C ILE A 46 -5.39 10.51 -9.38
N LYS A 47 -5.92 11.15 -10.43
CA LYS A 47 -5.36 11.07 -11.78
C LYS A 47 -3.89 11.48 -11.80
N GLU A 48 -3.56 12.54 -11.08
CA GLU A 48 -2.19 13.05 -10.97
C GLU A 48 -1.27 12.06 -10.23
N LEU A 49 -1.75 11.45 -9.13
CA LEU A 49 -0.98 10.44 -8.42
C LEU A 49 -0.62 9.25 -9.31
N LEU A 50 -1.57 8.81 -10.14
CA LEU A 50 -1.40 7.69 -11.07
C LEU A 50 -0.50 8.05 -12.25
N SER A 51 -0.63 9.25 -12.84
CA SER A 51 0.22 9.68 -13.95
C SER A 51 1.69 9.79 -13.52
N LEU A 52 1.92 10.39 -12.35
CA LEU A 52 3.26 10.50 -11.77
C LEU A 52 3.84 9.13 -11.41
N ALA A 53 3.00 8.17 -11.01
CA ALA A 53 3.45 6.83 -10.71
C ALA A 53 3.97 6.12 -11.97
N TYR A 54 3.19 6.14 -13.06
CA TYR A 54 3.56 5.52 -14.33
C TYR A 54 4.91 6.05 -14.85
N GLU A 55 5.09 7.37 -14.87
CA GLU A 55 6.33 7.99 -15.30
C GLU A 55 7.50 7.62 -14.37
N SER A 56 7.26 7.57 -13.06
CA SER A 56 8.32 7.31 -12.08
C SER A 56 8.80 5.86 -12.03
N LEU A 57 8.03 4.89 -12.56
CA LEU A 57 8.40 3.46 -12.49
C LEU A 57 9.63 3.10 -13.33
N VAL A 58 10.00 3.94 -14.29
CA VAL A 58 11.11 3.69 -15.22
C VAL A 58 12.46 4.09 -14.63
N ASP A 59 12.50 5.03 -13.69
CA ASP A 59 13.74 5.55 -13.11
C ASP A 59 13.95 5.01 -11.68
N PHE A 60 15.15 4.60 -11.30
CA PHE A 60 15.45 4.27 -9.89
C PHE A 60 16.03 5.49 -9.17
N ASP A 61 15.24 6.14 -8.33
CA ASP A 61 15.59 7.46 -7.76
C ASP A 61 16.37 7.38 -6.46
N ARG A 62 17.37 8.26 -6.34
CA ARG A 62 18.08 8.54 -5.07
C ARG A 62 17.15 9.02 -3.94
N GLY A 63 15.94 9.49 -4.27
CA GLY A 63 14.94 9.95 -3.31
C GLY A 63 14.33 8.86 -2.43
N PHE A 64 14.48 7.57 -2.78
CA PHE A 64 13.82 6.46 -2.05
C PHE A 64 14.28 6.33 -0.59
N LEU A 65 15.60 6.25 -0.37
CA LEU A 65 16.16 6.16 0.98
C LEU A 65 15.95 7.45 1.78
N PHE A 66 15.97 8.60 1.10
CA PHE A 66 15.65 9.89 1.71
C PHE A 66 14.20 9.93 2.21
N THR A 67 13.26 9.53 1.37
CA THR A 67 11.82 9.44 1.71
C THR A 67 11.60 8.49 2.87
N THR A 68 12.25 7.32 2.84
CA THR A 68 12.19 6.33 3.93
C THR A 68 12.65 6.93 5.25
N THR A 69 13.83 7.54 5.27
CA THR A 69 14.37 8.18 6.48
C THR A 69 13.44 9.30 6.99
N LYS A 70 12.88 10.10 6.09
CA LYS A 70 11.96 11.19 6.45
C LYS A 70 10.59 10.70 6.90
N MET A 71 10.09 9.57 6.41
CA MET A 71 8.84 8.97 6.88
C MET A 71 8.94 8.38 8.29
N PHE A 72 10.13 8.01 8.76
CA PHE A 72 10.36 7.68 10.17
C PHE A 72 10.52 8.91 11.06
N THR A 73 11.28 9.91 10.61
CA THR A 73 11.68 11.05 11.45
C THR A 73 10.72 12.24 11.42
N ARG A 74 10.07 12.49 10.27
CA ARG A 74 9.15 13.62 10.04
C ARG A 74 8.07 13.26 8.99
N PRO A 75 7.22 12.24 9.24
CA PRO A 75 6.22 11.79 8.28
C PRO A 75 5.23 12.89 7.87
N GLN A 76 4.81 13.73 8.83
CA GLN A 76 3.93 14.87 8.56
C GLN A 76 4.54 15.86 7.55
N GLY A 77 5.86 16.03 7.57
CA GLY A 77 6.58 16.91 6.67
C GLY A 77 6.59 16.36 5.25
N VAL A 78 6.88 15.07 5.10
CA VAL A 78 6.85 14.38 3.79
C VAL A 78 5.49 14.55 3.13
N ILE A 79 4.42 14.22 3.86
CA ILE A 79 3.06 14.26 3.32
C ILE A 79 2.67 15.72 3.02
N ALA A 80 2.90 16.66 3.93
CA ALA A 80 2.55 18.08 3.72
C ALA A 80 3.34 18.70 2.55
N ASP A 81 4.63 18.40 2.43
CA ASP A 81 5.47 18.91 1.36
C ASP A 81 5.01 18.34 0.00
N TYR A 82 4.62 17.07 -0.04
CA TYR A 82 4.08 16.46 -1.26
C TYR A 82 2.73 17.09 -1.68
N ILE A 83 1.84 17.34 -0.70
CA ILE A 83 0.55 18.01 -0.92
C ILE A 83 0.75 19.44 -1.43
N THR A 84 1.66 20.19 -0.81
CA THR A 84 1.95 21.60 -1.18
C THR A 84 2.73 21.75 -2.48
N GLY A 85 3.23 20.65 -3.06
CA GLY A 85 3.83 20.61 -4.39
C GLY A 85 5.35 20.46 -4.43
N ARG A 86 6.02 20.30 -3.28
CA ARG A 86 7.47 20.00 -3.19
C ARG A 86 7.72 18.50 -3.41
N ARG A 87 7.40 18.01 -4.60
CA ARG A 87 7.32 16.56 -4.89
C ARG A 87 8.64 15.93 -5.30
N ILE A 88 9.54 16.67 -5.97
CA ILE A 88 10.79 16.12 -6.52
C ILE A 88 11.75 15.54 -5.48
N ILE A 89 11.66 16.00 -4.23
CA ILE A 89 12.52 15.54 -3.13
C ILE A 89 12.09 14.14 -2.64
N TYR A 90 10.80 13.80 -2.81
CA TYR A 90 10.21 12.58 -2.29
C TYR A 90 9.86 11.61 -3.40
N THR A 91 10.07 10.33 -3.16
CA THR A 91 9.64 9.28 -4.08
C THR A 91 8.13 9.31 -4.21
N ASN A 92 7.63 9.18 -5.45
CA ASN A 92 6.20 9.08 -5.71
C ASN A 92 5.56 8.02 -4.79
N PRO A 93 4.41 8.29 -4.16
CA PRO A 93 3.81 7.41 -3.15
C PRO A 93 3.52 6.00 -3.65
N ILE A 94 3.06 5.86 -4.90
CA ILE A 94 2.70 4.56 -5.49
C ILE A 94 3.99 3.77 -5.80
N LYS A 95 4.99 4.43 -6.39
CA LYS A 95 6.32 3.83 -6.58
C LYS A 95 6.94 3.43 -5.24
N TYR A 96 6.83 4.29 -4.24
CA TYR A 96 7.32 4.05 -2.88
C TYR A 96 6.67 2.81 -2.25
N LEU A 97 5.35 2.66 -2.41
CA LEU A 97 4.61 1.47 -2.03
C LEU A 97 5.11 0.23 -2.76
N LEU A 98 5.18 0.27 -4.10
CA LEU A 98 5.60 -0.87 -4.90
C LEU A 98 7.02 -1.34 -4.57
N LEU A 99 7.95 -0.40 -4.35
CA LEU A 99 9.32 -0.72 -3.95
C LEU A 99 9.38 -1.40 -2.58
N TRP A 100 8.76 -0.82 -1.54
CA TRP A 100 8.81 -1.42 -0.19
C TRP A 100 8.03 -2.72 -0.09
N LEU A 101 6.89 -2.83 -0.76
CA LEU A 101 6.17 -4.10 -0.85
C LEU A 101 7.02 -5.14 -1.57
N GLY A 102 7.57 -4.82 -2.74
CA GLY A 102 8.42 -5.75 -3.49
C GLY A 102 9.63 -6.22 -2.68
N ILE A 103 10.32 -5.31 -1.98
CA ILE A 103 11.44 -5.64 -1.09
C ILE A 103 10.97 -6.55 0.05
N SER A 104 9.90 -6.18 0.76
CA SER A 104 9.37 -6.97 1.87
C SER A 104 8.93 -8.37 1.43
N THR A 105 8.28 -8.50 0.27
CA THR A 105 7.79 -9.78 -0.24
C THR A 105 8.92 -10.64 -0.76
N PHE A 106 9.91 -10.04 -1.41
CA PHE A 106 11.10 -10.76 -1.87
C PHE A 106 11.88 -11.34 -0.69
N ILE A 107 12.13 -10.54 0.35
CA ILE A 107 12.76 -11.02 1.59
C ILE A 107 11.90 -12.10 2.25
N GLY A 108 10.58 -11.85 2.35
CA GLY A 108 9.63 -12.80 2.91
C GLY A 108 9.68 -14.16 2.21
N PHE A 109 9.59 -14.22 0.89
CA PHE A 109 9.66 -15.47 0.13
C PHE A 109 11.06 -16.13 0.14
N SER A 110 12.13 -15.34 0.26
CA SER A 110 13.49 -15.90 0.33
C SER A 110 13.77 -16.57 1.68
N ILE A 111 13.09 -16.11 2.74
CA ILE A 111 13.32 -16.57 4.13
C ILE A 111 12.24 -17.57 4.57
N LEU A 112 10.98 -17.24 4.33
CA LEU A 112 9.85 -18.08 4.67
C LEU A 112 9.69 -19.12 3.58
N ASP A 113 9.94 -20.39 3.92
CA ASP A 113 9.46 -21.51 3.14
C ASP A 113 7.92 -21.53 3.22
N MET A 114 7.30 -20.71 2.37
CA MET A 114 5.85 -20.48 2.36
C MET A 114 5.09 -21.76 2.02
N ASP A 115 5.71 -22.70 1.31
CA ASP A 115 5.11 -24.00 1.00
C ASP A 115 5.06 -24.85 2.28
N ALA A 116 6.16 -24.93 3.03
CA ALA A 116 6.18 -25.61 4.33
C ALA A 116 5.23 -24.97 5.36
N PHE A 117 5.12 -23.63 5.37
CA PHE A 117 4.18 -22.91 6.24
C PHE A 117 2.72 -23.19 5.86
N THR A 118 2.39 -23.08 4.56
CA THR A 118 1.04 -23.32 4.04
C THR A 118 0.61 -24.76 4.26
N GLN A 119 1.53 -25.72 4.13
CA GLN A 119 1.29 -27.13 4.40
C GLN A 119 0.93 -27.37 5.87
N LYS A 120 1.71 -26.82 6.82
CA LYS A 120 1.44 -26.95 8.26
C LYS A 120 0.10 -26.33 8.67
N MET A 121 -0.23 -25.16 8.13
CA MET A 121 -1.54 -24.51 8.34
C MET A 121 -2.69 -25.34 7.76
N THR A 122 -2.48 -25.92 6.57
CA THR A 122 -3.48 -26.77 5.89
C THR A 122 -3.72 -28.09 6.64
N GLU A 123 -2.67 -28.69 7.19
CA GLU A 123 -2.77 -29.90 8.01
C GLU A 123 -3.58 -29.66 9.30
N GLN A 124 -3.42 -28.50 9.94
CA GLN A 124 -4.23 -28.14 11.12
C GLN A 124 -5.72 -27.97 10.78
N VAL A 125 -6.05 -27.34 9.64
CA VAL A 125 -7.44 -27.21 9.17
C VAL A 125 -8.05 -28.57 8.76
N GLN A 126 -7.24 -29.53 8.32
CA GLN A 126 -7.69 -30.88 7.97
C GLN A 126 -7.97 -31.81 9.15
N THR A 127 -7.66 -31.43 10.39
CA THR A 127 -7.94 -32.28 11.57
C THR A 127 -9.44 -32.43 11.89
N GLN A 128 -10.31 -31.62 11.27
CA GLN A 128 -11.77 -31.72 11.36
C GLN A 128 -12.39 -32.09 10.01
N LYS A 129 -11.97 -33.20 9.39
CA LYS A 129 -12.64 -33.72 8.18
C LYS A 129 -14.09 -34.12 8.54
N PRO A 130 -15.12 -33.52 7.93
CA PRO A 130 -16.50 -33.94 8.18
C PRO A 130 -16.72 -35.38 7.69
N VAL A 131 -17.55 -36.14 8.40
CA VAL A 131 -17.93 -37.50 7.98
C VAL A 131 -18.85 -37.39 6.77
N PHE A 132 -18.40 -37.88 5.61
CA PHE A 132 -19.18 -37.86 4.37
C PHE A 132 -20.11 -39.07 4.28
N LYS A 133 -21.37 -38.84 3.91
CA LYS A 133 -22.34 -39.93 3.73
C LYS A 133 -22.16 -40.68 2.40
N ASN A 134 -21.48 -40.08 1.43
CA ASN A 134 -21.33 -40.62 0.08
C ASN A 134 -20.13 -40.01 -0.67
N LYS A 135 -19.57 -40.77 -1.62
CA LYS A 135 -18.37 -40.37 -2.40
C LYS A 135 -18.54 -39.03 -3.12
N LYS A 136 -19.73 -38.76 -3.67
CA LYS A 136 -20.05 -37.48 -4.33
C LYS A 136 -19.95 -36.28 -3.38
N GLN A 137 -20.29 -36.46 -2.11
CA GLN A 137 -20.17 -35.41 -1.09
C GLN A 137 -18.70 -35.19 -0.69
N GLN A 138 -17.93 -36.28 -0.60
CA GLN A 138 -16.49 -36.23 -0.34
C GLN A 138 -15.73 -35.55 -1.47
N GLU A 139 -15.99 -35.90 -2.73
CA GLU A 139 -15.40 -35.26 -3.91
C GLU A 139 -15.74 -33.77 -3.96
N LYS A 140 -17.02 -33.40 -3.75
CA LYS A 140 -17.45 -32.00 -3.73
C LYS A 140 -16.73 -31.18 -2.64
N TYR A 141 -16.56 -31.74 -1.45
CA TYR A 141 -15.80 -31.10 -0.37
C TYR A 141 -14.31 -30.96 -0.68
N GLN A 142 -13.69 -32.02 -1.22
CA GLN A 142 -12.28 -32.00 -1.60
C GLN A 142 -12.01 -30.96 -2.70
N THR A 143 -12.87 -30.88 -3.71
CA THR A 143 -12.77 -29.86 -4.77
C THR A 143 -12.97 -28.45 -4.22
N ALA A 144 -13.95 -28.25 -3.33
CA ALA A 144 -14.17 -26.95 -2.68
C ALA A 144 -12.93 -26.51 -1.87
N ASN A 145 -12.36 -27.41 -1.05
CA ASN A 145 -11.19 -27.10 -0.24
C ASN A 145 -9.93 -26.86 -1.08
N ALA A 146 -9.69 -27.66 -2.13
CA ALA A 146 -8.56 -27.45 -3.03
C ALA A 146 -8.62 -26.06 -3.68
N ARG A 147 -9.82 -25.59 -4.07
CA ARG A 147 -10.02 -24.25 -4.64
C ARG A 147 -9.90 -23.14 -3.60
N VAL A 148 -10.37 -23.35 -2.37
CA VAL A 148 -10.14 -22.41 -1.25
C VAL A 148 -8.64 -22.29 -0.96
N GLN A 149 -7.90 -23.40 -0.97
CA GLN A 149 -6.43 -23.40 -0.83
C GLN A 149 -5.75 -22.67 -2.00
N GLN A 150 -6.20 -22.86 -3.23
CA GLN A 150 -5.71 -22.10 -4.39
C GLN A 150 -5.94 -20.60 -4.21
N PHE A 151 -7.11 -20.19 -3.74
CA PHE A 151 -7.40 -18.80 -3.45
C PHE A 151 -6.52 -18.25 -2.32
N GLN A 152 -6.34 -19.02 -1.24
CA GLN A 152 -5.43 -18.65 -0.15
C GLN A 152 -4.00 -18.49 -0.65
N GLN A 153 -3.51 -19.44 -1.46
CA GLN A 153 -2.19 -19.40 -2.06
C GLN A 153 -2.03 -18.21 -3.00
N PHE A 154 -3.05 -17.88 -3.80
CA PHE A 154 -3.04 -16.69 -4.64
C PHE A 154 -2.89 -15.41 -3.81
N ILE A 155 -3.65 -15.29 -2.71
CA ILE A 155 -3.59 -14.11 -1.84
C ILE A 155 -2.23 -14.01 -1.12
N THR A 156 -1.67 -15.13 -0.65
CA THR A 156 -0.36 -15.13 0.02
C THR A 156 0.80 -14.89 -0.95
N GLN A 157 0.68 -15.35 -2.20
CA GLN A 157 1.67 -15.09 -3.26
C GLN A 157 1.57 -13.68 -3.84
N ASN A 158 0.42 -13.02 -3.71
CA ASN A 158 0.18 -11.71 -4.30
C ASN A 158 -0.29 -10.65 -3.28
N PRO A 159 0.50 -10.39 -2.22
CA PRO A 159 0.12 -9.44 -1.17
C PRO A 159 -0.03 -8.01 -1.70
N GLN A 160 0.55 -7.65 -2.86
CA GLN A 160 0.33 -6.36 -3.51
C GLN A 160 -1.15 -6.05 -3.76
N PHE A 161 -1.98 -7.06 -4.08
CA PHE A 161 -3.42 -6.85 -4.27
C PHE A 161 -4.14 -6.54 -2.96
N MET A 162 -3.67 -7.09 -1.84
CA MET A 162 -4.21 -6.78 -0.52
C MET A 162 -4.02 -5.28 -0.23
N TYR A 163 -2.82 -4.74 -0.45
CA TYR A 163 -2.55 -3.32 -0.27
C TYR A 163 -3.33 -2.43 -1.26
N ALA A 164 -3.48 -2.86 -2.52
CA ALA A 164 -4.24 -2.13 -3.53
C ALA A 164 -5.72 -1.95 -3.15
N ILE A 165 -6.32 -2.92 -2.44
CA ILE A 165 -7.71 -2.85 -1.95
C ILE A 165 -7.77 -2.13 -0.58
N LEU A 166 -6.85 -2.46 0.32
CA LEU A 166 -6.85 -1.96 1.69
C LEU A 166 -6.59 -0.44 1.78
N ILE A 167 -5.68 0.10 0.97
CA ILE A 167 -5.33 1.53 1.01
C ILE A 167 -6.54 2.43 0.69
N PRO A 168 -7.34 2.17 -0.37
CA PRO A 168 -8.60 2.88 -0.59
C PRO A 168 -9.60 2.77 0.57
N ILE A 169 -9.72 1.60 1.21
CA ILE A 169 -10.61 1.42 2.37
C ILE A 169 -10.13 2.29 3.55
N LEU A 170 -8.82 2.30 3.82
CA LEU A 170 -8.20 3.16 4.83
C LEU A 170 -8.38 4.66 4.51
N ALA A 171 -8.22 5.04 3.24
CA ALA A 171 -8.43 6.40 2.77
C ALA A 171 -9.88 6.84 2.93
N LEU A 172 -10.83 5.99 2.57
CA LEU A 172 -12.26 6.23 2.74
C LEU A 172 -12.60 6.40 4.22
N GLY A 173 -12.20 5.46 5.07
CA GLY A 173 -12.45 5.55 6.50
C GLY A 173 -11.84 6.81 7.12
N SER A 174 -10.56 7.09 6.83
CA SER A 174 -9.90 8.30 7.35
C SER A 174 -10.57 9.58 6.85
N SER A 175 -11.06 9.62 5.60
CA SER A 175 -11.82 10.76 5.08
C SER A 175 -13.13 10.99 5.82
N VAL A 176 -13.79 9.92 6.30
CA VAL A 176 -15.01 10.01 7.11
C VAL A 176 -14.69 10.46 8.54
N PHE A 177 -13.71 9.82 9.19
CA PHE A 177 -13.31 10.13 10.57
C PHE A 177 -12.76 11.55 10.74
N PHE A 178 -12.06 12.04 9.71
CA PHE A 178 -11.39 13.35 9.72
C PHE A 178 -11.98 14.35 8.73
N ARG A 179 -13.24 14.15 8.28
CA ARG A 179 -13.95 15.05 7.34
C ARG A 179 -13.90 16.54 7.70
N LYS A 180 -13.87 16.85 9.01
CA LYS A 180 -13.85 18.23 9.53
C LYS A 180 -12.50 18.95 9.34
N GLN A 181 -11.48 18.26 8.84
CA GLN A 181 -10.13 18.80 8.71
C GLN A 181 -9.83 19.42 7.35
N GLY A 182 -10.75 19.27 6.39
CA GLY A 182 -10.67 19.94 5.09
C GLY A 182 -9.74 19.27 4.08
N TYR A 183 -9.18 18.10 4.39
CA TYR A 183 -8.40 17.32 3.43
C TYR A 183 -9.30 16.64 2.40
N THR A 184 -8.84 16.60 1.15
CA THR A 184 -9.48 15.90 0.04
C THR A 184 -9.25 14.39 0.13
N TYR A 185 -10.09 13.60 -0.53
CA TYR A 185 -9.88 12.15 -0.60
C TYR A 185 -8.51 11.77 -1.18
N ALA A 186 -7.99 12.54 -2.15
CA ALA A 186 -6.66 12.30 -2.72
C ALA A 186 -5.53 12.50 -1.70
N GLU A 187 -5.67 13.46 -0.77
CA GLU A 187 -4.71 13.70 0.32
C GLU A 187 -4.78 12.60 1.39
N HIS A 188 -6.00 12.11 1.68
CA HIS A 188 -6.18 10.91 2.49
C HIS A 188 -5.53 9.70 1.83
N LEU A 189 -5.76 9.48 0.53
CA LEU A 189 -5.17 8.39 -0.22
C LEU A 189 -3.63 8.46 -0.18
N LEU A 190 -3.07 9.63 -0.47
CA LEU A 190 -1.64 9.92 -0.39
C LEU A 190 -1.03 9.53 0.97
N MET A 191 -1.60 10.03 2.06
CA MET A 191 -1.13 9.76 3.42
C MET A 191 -1.16 8.26 3.72
N ASN A 192 -2.25 7.59 3.38
CA ASN A 192 -2.39 6.15 3.63
C ASN A 192 -1.42 5.34 2.77
N THR A 193 -1.18 5.72 1.51
CA THR A 193 -0.19 5.08 0.64
C THR A 193 1.22 5.15 1.22
N TYR A 194 1.70 6.34 1.62
CA TYR A 194 3.03 6.47 2.22
C TYR A 194 3.16 5.68 3.53
N THR A 195 2.13 5.74 4.37
CA THR A 195 2.14 5.08 5.67
C THR A 195 2.14 3.56 5.51
N MET A 196 1.31 3.02 4.61
CA MET A 196 1.27 1.57 4.35
C MET A 196 2.56 1.06 3.69
N ALA A 197 3.14 1.85 2.77
CA ALA A 197 4.45 1.55 2.19
C ALA A 197 5.53 1.43 3.28
N GLN A 198 5.57 2.39 4.21
CA GLN A 198 6.52 2.35 5.33
C GLN A 198 6.26 1.20 6.29
N SER A 199 4.99 0.83 6.52
CA SER A 199 4.65 -0.27 7.43
C SER A 199 5.19 -1.62 6.95
N ALA A 200 5.43 -1.78 5.64
CA ALA A 200 6.01 -2.99 5.09
C ALA A 200 7.43 -3.28 5.62
N LEU A 201 8.16 -2.27 6.14
CA LEU A 201 9.47 -2.52 6.76
C LEU A 201 9.36 -3.27 8.09
N PHE A 202 8.23 -3.17 8.80
CA PHE A 202 8.10 -3.77 10.12
C PHE A 202 7.98 -5.29 10.08
N SER A 203 7.69 -5.89 8.91
CA SER A 203 7.71 -7.34 8.71
C SER A 203 9.14 -7.89 8.63
N ILE A 204 10.11 -7.09 8.15
CA ILE A 204 11.48 -7.53 7.87
C ILE A 204 12.17 -8.06 9.13
N PRO A 205 12.17 -7.35 10.28
CA PRO A 205 12.72 -7.89 11.52
C PRO A 205 12.07 -9.21 11.93
N GLY A 206 10.76 -9.35 11.74
CA GLY A 206 10.04 -10.61 12.00
C GLY A 206 10.53 -11.76 11.13
N TYR A 207 10.75 -11.51 9.83
CA TYR A 207 11.34 -12.51 8.94
C TYR A 207 12.76 -12.90 9.37
N LEU A 208 13.58 -11.94 9.77
CA LEU A 208 14.94 -12.23 10.24
C LEU A 208 14.93 -13.03 11.56
N LEU A 209 14.01 -12.75 12.47
CA LEU A 209 13.85 -13.52 13.71
C LEU A 209 13.40 -14.96 13.44
N TYR A 210 12.54 -15.17 12.43
CA TYR A 210 12.09 -16.50 12.02
C TYR A 210 13.24 -17.45 11.66
N LEU A 211 14.36 -16.93 11.13
CA LEU A 211 15.56 -17.75 10.82
C LEU A 211 16.16 -18.40 12.07
N TYR A 212 16.01 -17.78 13.24
CA TYR A 212 16.55 -18.28 14.50
C TYR A 212 15.49 -18.95 15.38
N PHE A 213 14.23 -18.51 15.28
CA PHE A 213 13.13 -18.91 16.15
C PHE A 213 11.84 -19.28 15.37
N PRO A 214 11.88 -20.33 14.52
CA PRO A 214 10.76 -20.63 13.62
C PRO A 214 9.46 -21.01 14.33
N THR A 215 9.52 -21.47 15.58
CA THR A 215 8.35 -21.81 16.41
C THR A 215 7.56 -20.58 16.85
N HIS A 216 8.12 -19.38 16.76
CA HIS A 216 7.51 -18.13 17.24
C HIS A 216 6.84 -17.29 16.15
N PHE A 217 6.68 -17.82 14.92
CA PHE A 217 6.12 -17.10 13.78
C PHE A 217 4.83 -16.31 14.08
N ILE A 218 3.88 -16.91 14.81
CA ILE A 218 2.62 -16.24 15.16
C ILE A 218 2.89 -15.00 16.02
N ILE A 219 3.76 -15.12 17.03
CA ILE A 219 4.11 -14.02 17.93
C ILE A 219 4.79 -12.90 17.14
N ASP A 220 5.73 -13.25 16.25
CA ASP A 220 6.44 -12.28 15.40
C ASP A 220 5.47 -11.54 14.47
N SER A 221 4.49 -12.24 13.89
CA SER A 221 3.46 -11.66 13.03
C SER A 221 2.54 -10.68 13.79
N VAL A 222 2.14 -11.03 15.01
CA VAL A 222 1.32 -10.20 15.89
C VAL A 222 2.09 -8.95 16.32
N LEU A 223 3.36 -9.10 16.69
CA LEU A 223 4.23 -7.98 17.07
C LEU A 223 4.42 -7.02 15.89
N SER A 224 4.77 -7.54 14.71
CA SER A 224 4.96 -6.75 13.49
C SER A 224 3.70 -5.96 13.13
N THR A 225 2.53 -6.60 13.19
CA THR A 225 1.23 -5.95 12.91
C THR A 225 0.88 -4.91 13.96
N SER A 226 1.21 -5.16 15.24
CA SER A 226 0.97 -4.22 16.34
C SER A 226 1.84 -2.97 16.19
N ILE A 227 3.12 -3.14 15.84
CA ILE A 227 4.04 -2.04 15.54
C ILE A 227 3.52 -1.21 14.36
N ALA A 228 3.07 -1.86 13.28
CA ALA A 228 2.48 -1.19 12.13
C ALA A 228 1.22 -0.38 12.50
N ALA A 229 0.35 -0.92 13.34
CA ALA A 229 -0.85 -0.22 13.82
C ALA A 229 -0.51 0.99 14.69
N ILE A 230 0.49 0.87 15.58
CA ILE A 230 0.99 1.98 16.39
C ILE A 230 1.60 3.06 15.49
N TYR A 231 2.44 2.68 14.53
CA TYR A 231 3.03 3.60 13.57
C TYR A 231 1.96 4.34 12.76
N TYR A 232 0.96 3.63 12.23
CA TYR A 232 -0.17 4.22 11.53
C TYR A 232 -0.93 5.24 12.40
N SER A 233 -1.20 4.88 13.65
CA SER A 233 -1.83 5.74 14.63
C SER A 233 -1.02 7.02 14.90
N VAL A 234 0.30 6.91 15.04
CA VAL A 234 1.21 8.06 15.23
C VAL A 234 1.22 8.96 14.01
N VAL A 235 1.39 8.42 12.80
CA VAL A 235 1.38 9.22 11.57
C VAL A 235 0.03 9.91 11.36
N GLY A 236 -1.07 9.19 11.58
CA GLY A 236 -2.41 9.75 11.54
C GLY A 236 -2.61 10.85 12.58
N ALA A 237 -2.10 10.66 13.80
CA ALA A 237 -2.15 11.69 14.84
C ALA A 237 -1.41 12.96 14.43
N LEU A 238 -0.18 12.83 13.92
CA LEU A 238 0.66 13.94 13.47
C LEU A 238 0.05 14.68 12.28
N PHE A 239 -0.46 13.95 11.29
CA PHE A 239 -1.02 14.53 10.08
C PHE A 239 -2.39 15.19 10.33
N PHE A 240 -3.26 14.54 11.11
CA PHE A 240 -4.61 15.02 11.41
C PHE A 240 -4.69 15.80 12.74
N TYR A 241 -3.55 16.27 13.27
CA TYR A 241 -3.54 17.02 14.52
C TYR A 241 -4.17 18.41 14.33
N ARG A 242 -5.19 18.73 15.13
CA ARG A 242 -5.70 20.11 15.28
C ARG A 242 -5.88 20.52 16.74
N LYS A 243 -6.56 19.67 17.52
CA LYS A 243 -6.91 19.96 18.93
C LYS A 243 -6.25 19.05 19.94
N SER A 244 -6.18 17.74 19.66
CA SER A 244 -5.63 16.74 20.59
C SER A 244 -4.96 15.62 19.81
N TYR A 245 -3.71 15.32 20.19
CA TYR A 245 -2.88 14.32 19.56
C TYR A 245 -3.46 12.93 19.85
N PHE A 246 -3.80 12.68 21.11
CA PHE A 246 -4.39 11.42 21.56
C PHE A 246 -5.73 11.12 20.89
N ALA A 247 -6.59 12.13 20.71
CA ALA A 247 -7.86 11.94 20.03
C ALA A 247 -7.69 11.59 18.55
N SER A 248 -6.71 12.21 17.87
CA SER A 248 -6.39 11.88 16.48
C SER A 248 -5.75 10.50 16.38
N ALA A 249 -4.80 10.16 17.25
CA ALA A 249 -4.18 8.83 17.34
C ALA A 249 -5.24 7.72 17.51
N PHE A 250 -6.12 7.87 18.50
CA PHE A 250 -7.16 6.89 18.79
C PHE A 250 -8.13 6.70 17.62
N LYS A 251 -8.56 7.79 16.96
CA LYS A 251 -9.40 7.72 15.74
C LYS A 251 -8.67 7.03 14.59
N SER A 252 -7.38 7.30 14.41
CA SER A 252 -6.56 6.63 13.40
C SER A 252 -6.43 5.14 13.69
N LEU A 253 -6.24 4.75 14.96
CA LEU A 253 -6.22 3.34 15.35
C LEU A 253 -7.57 2.64 15.08
N ILE A 254 -8.69 3.28 15.43
CA ILE A 254 -10.03 2.77 15.11
C ILE A 254 -10.19 2.61 13.60
N ASN A 255 -9.80 3.62 12.82
CA ASN A 255 -9.86 3.55 11.36
C ASN A 255 -9.06 2.37 10.80
N TYR A 256 -7.85 2.15 11.31
CA TYR A 256 -7.01 1.03 10.94
C TYR A 256 -7.71 -0.30 11.21
N VAL A 257 -8.19 -0.49 12.44
CA VAL A 257 -8.85 -1.72 12.88
C VAL A 257 -10.14 -1.99 12.08
N ILE A 258 -10.98 -0.98 11.84
CA ILE A 258 -12.18 -1.11 11.01
C ILE A 258 -11.82 -1.45 9.57
N ALA A 259 -10.82 -0.80 8.98
CA ALA A 259 -10.42 -1.07 7.59
C ALA A 259 -9.93 -2.51 7.39
N TYR A 260 -9.13 -3.04 8.32
CA TYR A 260 -8.72 -4.45 8.28
C TYR A 260 -9.90 -5.40 8.48
N MET A 261 -10.82 -5.12 9.41
CA MET A 261 -12.03 -5.92 9.56
C MET A 261 -12.88 -5.95 8.28
N LEU A 262 -13.10 -4.79 7.66
CA LEU A 262 -13.84 -4.69 6.40
C LEU A 262 -13.11 -5.43 5.27
N PHE A 263 -11.79 -5.30 5.19
CA PHE A 263 -10.98 -6.02 4.21
C PHE A 263 -11.12 -7.55 4.34
N PHE A 264 -10.98 -8.10 5.56
CA PHE A 264 -11.14 -9.54 5.78
C PHE A 264 -12.57 -10.01 5.55
N LEU A 265 -13.58 -9.22 5.91
CA LEU A 265 -14.98 -9.52 5.61
C LEU A 265 -15.22 -9.61 4.09
N LEU A 266 -14.72 -8.64 3.31
CA LEU A 266 -14.82 -8.63 1.86
C LEU A 266 -14.08 -9.81 1.24
N ALA A 267 -12.86 -10.10 1.69
CA ALA A 267 -12.08 -11.25 1.23
C ALA A 267 -12.81 -12.58 1.51
N GLY A 268 -13.43 -12.73 2.68
CA GLY A 268 -14.24 -13.89 3.05
C GLY A 268 -15.48 -14.06 2.16
N ILE A 269 -16.19 -12.97 1.86
CA ILE A 269 -17.35 -12.98 0.95
C ILE A 269 -16.92 -13.37 -0.46
N VAL A 270 -15.84 -12.81 -0.98
CA VAL A 270 -15.31 -13.15 -2.31
C VAL A 270 -14.89 -14.63 -2.37
N GLY A 271 -14.18 -15.12 -1.36
CA GLY A 271 -13.79 -16.52 -1.26
C GLY A 271 -15.01 -17.46 -1.21
N PHE A 272 -16.06 -17.07 -0.47
CA PHE A 272 -17.31 -17.83 -0.40
C PHE A 272 -18.06 -17.84 -1.74
N ILE A 273 -18.22 -16.68 -2.40
CA ILE A 273 -18.88 -16.58 -3.71
C ILE A 273 -18.12 -17.39 -4.75
N TYR A 274 -16.79 -17.29 -4.77
CA TYR A 274 -15.94 -18.09 -5.66
C TYR A 274 -16.12 -19.60 -5.41
N GLY A 275 -16.18 -20.02 -4.13
CA GLY A 275 -16.50 -21.39 -3.76
C GLY A 275 -17.90 -21.83 -4.21
N ALA A 276 -18.91 -20.96 -4.04
CA ALA A 276 -20.32 -21.27 -4.30
C ALA A 276 -20.67 -21.30 -5.79
N LEU A 277 -20.20 -20.35 -6.59
CA LEU A 277 -20.41 -20.32 -8.05
C LEU A 277 -19.83 -21.54 -8.74
N LEU A 278 -18.76 -22.12 -8.17
CA LEU A 278 -18.09 -23.28 -8.71
C LEU A 278 -18.61 -24.62 -8.16
N MET A 279 -19.62 -24.58 -7.29
CA MET A 279 -20.37 -25.74 -6.77
C MET A 279 -21.65 -26.04 -7.55
N GLN A 280 -22.00 -25.20 -8.53
CA GLN A 280 -23.02 -25.40 -9.55
C GLN A 280 -22.40 -26.13 -10.75
#